data_AF-A0A6A6YU92-F1
#
_entry.id   AF-A0A6A6YU92-F1
#
_cell.length_a   1.000
_cell.length_b   1.000
_cell.length_c   1.000
_cell.angle_alpha   90.00
_cell.angle_beta   90.00
_cell.angle_gamma   90.00
#
_symmetry.space_group_name_H-M   'P 1'
#
loop_
_entity.id
_entity.type
_entity.pdbx_description
1 polymer ?
#
loop_
_entity_poly.entity_id
_entity_poly.type
_entity_poly.pdbx_seq_one_letter_code
_entity_poly.pdbx_strand_id
1 'polypeptide(L)'
;DNDCPAYIIQHGSQSLSQELLKPEVVKTYTSLDKLETKCLQIVAFVRSLQDRGRPITENKLLAVIARHRQLVHAYIDVLTASQHPVANSGLRRLPTESHVPARLWKIGTHSCIELLRSSLPQSKECMLAFIYSAYRTFGFLREIFPAFGATWMECLGDLARYRMRLEEKSLQERDTWGEVAKFWYRKGSVDQPRVGRLSHHLAVLSRPRLLEQIFLHAKSLTCIEPFLQSRESVLTLCQTDPSSCSRASDISAVDISFCQALHFTFRDWHGSEVAWAKMTLFEEKLSAYLEILKKKHRRRALIMAGKRHPHCHYKHCGTL
;
A
#
# COMPACT_ATOMS: atom_id res chain seq x y z
N ASP A 1 48.77 44.22 -14.10
CA ASP A 1 47.60 44.24 -14.98
C ASP A 1 46.73 43.02 -14.80
N ASN A 2 45.44 43.33 -14.65
CA ASN A 2 44.26 42.47 -14.50
C ASN A 2 43.96 41.92 -13.11
N ASP A 3 43.73 42.88 -12.21
CA ASP A 3 42.52 43.01 -11.38
C ASP A 3 41.43 41.96 -11.62
N CYS A 4 41.14 41.18 -10.57
CA CYS A 4 39.84 40.55 -10.39
C CYS A 4 39.17 41.22 -9.18
N PRO A 5 38.00 41.88 -9.32
CA PRO A 5 37.47 42.76 -8.28
C PRO A 5 36.99 41.96 -7.07
N ALA A 6 37.52 42.35 -5.91
CA ALA A 6 36.94 42.05 -4.61
C ALA A 6 35.62 42.84 -4.45
N TYR A 7 34.48 42.31 -4.90
CA TYR A 7 33.17 42.81 -4.47
C TYR A 7 32.02 41.86 -4.85
N ILE A 8 31.72 40.88 -3.98
CA ILE A 8 30.36 40.62 -3.47
C ILE A 8 30.54 40.02 -2.07
N ILE A 9 30.75 40.89 -1.07
CA ILE A 9 30.38 40.54 0.30
C ILE A 9 28.85 40.49 0.30
N GLN A 10 28.30 39.31 0.07
CA GLN A 10 26.88 39.07 0.29
C GLN A 10 26.63 39.24 1.80
N HIS A 11 25.73 40.18 2.10
CA HIS A 11 25.21 40.52 3.41
C HIS A 11 25.11 39.32 4.35
N GLY A 12 25.53 39.55 5.61
CA GLY A 12 25.56 38.57 6.68
C GLY A 12 24.33 37.66 6.74
N SER A 13 24.47 36.47 6.20
CA SER A 13 23.79 35.32 6.75
C SER A 13 24.51 35.02 8.05
N GLN A 14 23.97 35.48 9.19
CA GLN A 14 24.38 34.94 10.48
C GLN A 14 24.36 33.43 10.35
N SER A 15 25.54 32.79 10.39
CA SER A 15 25.64 31.34 10.36
C SER A 15 24.81 30.84 11.53
N LEU A 16 23.67 30.19 11.25
CA LEU A 16 22.74 29.76 12.29
C LEU A 16 23.49 28.83 13.25
N SER A 17 23.80 29.30 14.45
CA SER A 17 24.51 28.52 15.44
C SER A 17 23.60 27.40 15.98
N GLN A 18 24.18 26.32 16.49
CA GLN A 18 23.40 25.22 17.09
C GLN A 18 22.48 25.71 18.23
N GLU A 19 22.91 26.73 18.96
CA GLU A 19 22.17 27.34 20.06
C GLU A 19 20.91 28.07 19.58
N LEU A 20 20.94 28.66 18.38
CA LEU A 20 19.78 29.33 17.77
C LEU A 20 18.85 28.34 17.05
N LEU A 21 19.34 27.19 16.60
CA LEU A 21 18.51 26.18 15.93
C LEU A 21 17.56 25.47 16.91
N LYS A 22 18.05 25.09 18.10
CA LYS A 22 17.25 24.35 19.09
C LYS A 22 15.90 25.04 19.41
N PRO A 23 15.84 26.35 19.74
CA PRO A 23 14.56 27.01 20.01
C PRO A 23 13.65 27.07 18.78
N GLU A 24 14.19 27.23 17.57
CA GLU A 24 13.38 27.21 16.33
C GLU A 24 12.78 25.82 16.08
N VAL A 25 13.53 24.72 16.28
CA VAL A 25 12.98 23.37 16.21
C VAL A 25 11.85 23.20 17.22
N VAL A 26 12.04 23.57 18.48
CA VAL A 26 10.99 23.48 19.51
C VAL A 26 9.73 24.28 19.14
N LYS A 27 9.91 25.45 18.52
CA LYS A 27 8.80 26.27 18.03
C LYS A 27 8.03 25.59 16.90
N THR A 28 8.70 24.91 15.96
CA THR A 28 8.01 24.13 14.92
C THR A 28 7.15 23.00 15.51
N TYR A 29 7.67 22.26 16.50
CA TYR A 29 6.91 21.22 17.20
C TYR A 29 5.71 21.80 17.97
N THR A 30 5.91 22.91 18.68
CA THR A 30 4.83 23.58 19.41
C THR A 30 3.72 24.05 18.46
N SER A 31 4.08 24.54 17.28
CA SER A 31 3.13 24.92 16.23
C SER A 31 2.38 23.70 15.69
N LEU A 32 3.12 22.61 15.42
CA LEU A 32 2.57 21.34 14.95
C LEU A 32 1.50 20.80 15.91
N ASP A 33 1.79 20.70 17.21
CA ASP A 33 0.86 20.15 18.21
C ASP A 33 -0.45 20.96 18.29
N LYS A 34 -0.34 22.29 18.18
CA LYS A 34 -1.51 23.19 18.11
C LYS A 34 -2.34 22.94 16.86
N LEU A 35 -1.70 22.73 15.71
CA LEU A 35 -2.39 22.45 14.45
C LEU A 35 -3.02 21.05 14.43
N GLU A 36 -2.37 20.04 15.00
CA GLU A 36 -2.95 18.71 15.19
C GLU A 36 -4.23 18.79 16.01
N THR A 37 -4.18 19.47 17.16
CA THR A 37 -5.35 19.65 18.04
C THR A 37 -6.52 20.26 17.29
N LYS A 38 -6.27 21.32 16.50
CA LYS A 38 -7.29 21.97 15.67
C LYS A 38 -7.85 21.04 14.58
N CYS A 39 -6.99 20.25 13.93
CA CYS A 39 -7.43 19.30 12.91
C CYS A 39 -8.27 18.16 13.51
N LEU A 40 -7.89 17.64 14.67
CA LEU A 40 -8.68 16.63 15.38
C LEU A 40 -10.05 17.18 15.79
N GLN A 41 -10.10 18.41 16.30
CA GLN A 41 -11.35 19.09 16.68
C GLN A 41 -12.29 19.28 15.48
N ILE A 42 -11.80 19.77 14.33
CA ILE A 42 -12.66 19.97 13.16
C ILE A 42 -13.15 18.64 12.57
N VAL A 43 -12.30 17.60 12.57
CA VAL A 43 -12.70 16.24 12.13
C VAL A 43 -13.79 15.68 13.05
N ALA A 44 -13.62 15.78 14.38
CA ALA A 44 -14.62 15.34 15.34
C ALA A 44 -15.93 16.12 15.21
N PHE A 45 -15.86 17.43 15.01
CA PHE A 45 -17.04 18.27 14.77
C PHE A 45 -17.80 17.83 13.52
N VAL A 46 -17.11 17.64 12.40
CA VAL A 46 -17.75 17.20 11.14
C VAL A 46 -18.35 15.81 11.27
N ARG A 47 -17.65 14.86 11.90
CA ARG A 47 -18.20 13.53 12.19
C ARG A 47 -19.48 13.61 13.03
N SER A 48 -19.49 14.44 14.08
CA SER A 48 -20.70 14.64 14.89
C SER A 48 -21.89 15.20 14.09
N LEU A 49 -21.63 15.98 13.04
CA LEU A 49 -22.67 16.45 12.13
C LEU A 49 -23.18 15.30 11.25
N GLN A 50 -22.29 14.48 10.70
CA GLN A 50 -22.63 13.29 9.93
C GLN A 50 -23.47 12.30 10.74
N ASP A 51 -23.07 12.02 11.98
CA ASP A 51 -23.78 11.10 12.88
C ASP A 51 -25.21 11.57 13.20
N ARG A 52 -25.43 12.90 13.19
CA ARG A 52 -26.76 13.51 13.36
C ARG A 52 -27.54 13.65 12.05
N GLY A 53 -27.06 13.07 10.95
CA GLY A 53 -27.69 13.18 9.63
C GLY A 53 -27.70 14.60 9.05
N ARG A 54 -26.85 15.50 9.56
CA ARG A 54 -26.76 16.88 9.05
C ARG A 54 -25.94 16.87 7.75
N PRO A 55 -26.41 17.54 6.68
CA PRO A 55 -25.65 17.63 5.45
C PRO A 55 -24.34 18.39 5.69
N ILE A 56 -23.23 17.82 5.19
CA ILE A 56 -21.93 18.48 5.19
C ILE A 56 -21.82 19.30 3.92
N THR A 57 -21.74 20.62 4.06
CA THR A 57 -21.59 21.53 2.93
C THR A 57 -20.19 21.44 2.33
N GLU A 58 -20.08 21.71 1.04
CA GLU A 58 -18.79 21.73 0.33
C GLU A 58 -17.80 22.70 0.99
N ASN A 59 -18.25 23.89 1.38
CA ASN A 59 -17.43 24.88 2.10
C ASN A 59 -16.80 24.32 3.39
N LYS A 60 -17.52 23.46 4.12
CA LYS A 60 -16.97 22.80 5.32
C LYS A 60 -15.90 21.77 4.95
N LEU A 61 -16.12 20.99 3.89
CA LEU A 61 -15.12 20.03 3.41
C LEU A 61 -13.85 20.74 2.93
N LEU A 62 -13.99 21.84 2.19
CA LEU A 62 -12.87 22.66 1.75
C LEU A 62 -12.10 23.28 2.92
N ALA A 63 -12.82 23.74 3.96
CA ALA A 63 -12.18 24.24 5.18
C ALA A 63 -11.38 23.15 5.91
N VAL A 64 -11.90 21.93 6.01
CA VAL A 64 -11.17 20.77 6.55
C VAL A 64 -9.92 20.50 5.73
N ILE A 65 -10.03 20.42 4.40
CA ILE A 65 -8.89 20.18 3.51
C ILE A 65 -7.82 21.27 3.66
N ALA A 66 -8.21 22.53 3.71
CA ALA A 66 -7.29 23.65 3.89
C ALA A 66 -6.51 23.54 5.21
N ARG A 67 -7.18 23.13 6.30
CA ARG A 67 -6.52 22.88 7.59
C ARG A 67 -5.56 21.71 7.55
N HIS A 68 -5.95 20.61 6.92
CA HIS A 68 -5.06 19.45 6.74
C HIS A 68 -3.83 19.79 5.89
N ARG A 69 -3.97 20.62 4.85
CA ARG A 69 -2.81 21.11 4.08
C ARG A 69 -1.85 21.92 4.96
N GLN A 70 -2.36 22.84 5.77
CA GLN A 70 -1.54 23.60 6.74
C GLN A 70 -0.81 22.66 7.72
N LEU A 71 -1.50 21.64 8.22
CA LEU A 71 -0.91 20.66 9.12
C LEU A 71 0.21 19.85 8.43
N VAL A 72 0.00 19.41 7.20
CA VAL A 72 1.02 18.71 6.40
C VAL A 72 2.26 19.59 6.20
N HIS A 73 2.09 20.89 5.90
CA HIS A 73 3.22 21.82 5.82
C HIS A 73 3.98 21.94 7.15
N ALA A 74 3.26 22.03 8.28
CA ALA A 74 3.92 22.07 9.59
C ALA A 74 4.76 20.81 9.91
N TYR A 75 4.32 19.62 9.47
CA TYR A 75 5.16 18.43 9.57
C TYR A 75 6.41 18.50 8.70
N ILE A 76 6.31 19.07 7.49
CA ILE A 76 7.47 19.29 6.60
C ILE A 76 8.45 20.26 7.27
N ASP A 77 7.95 21.33 7.90
CA ASP A 77 8.77 22.29 8.63
C ASP A 77 9.52 21.62 9.79
N VAL A 78 8.84 20.80 10.58
CA VAL A 78 9.46 19.99 11.65
C VAL A 78 10.56 19.09 11.11
N LEU A 79 10.28 18.32 10.05
CA LEU A 79 11.26 17.42 9.45
C LEU A 79 12.47 18.20 8.90
N THR A 80 12.23 19.32 8.22
CA THR A 80 13.29 20.16 7.63
C THR A 80 14.15 20.80 8.71
N ALA A 81 13.53 21.37 9.75
CA ALA A 81 14.23 22.01 10.86
C ALA A 81 15.08 20.99 11.65
N SER A 82 14.51 19.82 11.96
CA SER A 82 15.24 18.75 12.67
C SER A 82 16.39 18.15 11.85
N GLN A 83 16.33 18.18 10.52
CA GLN A 83 17.37 17.65 9.64
C GLN A 83 18.32 18.72 9.08
N HIS A 84 18.26 19.95 9.59
CA HIS A 84 19.12 21.05 9.17
C HIS A 84 20.62 20.66 9.26
N PRO A 85 21.51 21.12 8.34
CA PRO A 85 22.92 20.75 8.34
C PRO A 85 23.63 20.90 9.70
N VAL A 86 23.35 21.99 10.41
CA VAL A 86 23.96 22.26 11.73
C VAL A 86 23.32 21.49 12.89
N ALA A 87 22.22 20.75 12.67
CA ALA A 87 21.50 20.02 13.71
C ALA A 87 22.37 18.91 14.33
N ASN A 88 22.40 18.84 15.66
CA ASN A 88 23.08 17.79 16.40
C ASN A 88 22.31 16.45 16.34
N SER A 89 22.93 15.37 16.80
CA SER A 89 22.35 14.03 16.75
C SER A 89 21.02 13.90 17.51
N GLY A 90 20.85 14.64 18.60
CA GLY A 90 19.59 14.69 19.36
C GLY A 90 18.45 15.27 18.52
N LEU A 91 18.63 16.46 17.95
CA LEU A 91 17.63 17.11 17.11
C LEU A 91 17.24 16.27 15.89
N ARG A 92 18.21 15.56 15.29
CA ARG A 92 17.98 14.68 14.14
C ARG A 92 17.18 13.42 14.49
N ARG A 93 17.21 12.96 15.74
CA ARG A 93 16.41 11.80 16.21
C ARG A 93 15.00 12.16 16.63
N LEU A 94 14.73 13.43 16.97
CA LEU A 94 13.42 13.89 17.44
C LEU A 94 12.25 13.46 16.54
N PRO A 95 12.33 13.48 15.19
CA PRO A 95 11.21 13.03 14.37
C PRO A 95 10.86 11.55 14.57
N THR A 96 11.86 10.71 14.82
CA THR A 96 11.67 9.29 15.15
C THR A 96 11.08 9.11 16.53
N GLU A 97 11.67 9.77 17.54
CA GLU A 97 11.25 9.69 18.96
C GLU A 97 9.84 10.25 19.17
N SER A 98 9.45 11.28 18.40
CA SER A 98 8.12 11.90 18.44
C SER A 98 7.14 11.29 17.43
N HIS A 99 7.52 10.19 16.76
CA HIS A 99 6.71 9.47 15.78
C HIS A 99 6.11 10.36 14.66
N VAL A 100 6.87 11.35 14.19
CA VAL A 100 6.43 12.34 13.19
C VAL A 100 5.87 11.67 11.92
N PRO A 101 6.52 10.66 11.31
CA PRO A 101 5.98 9.98 10.13
C PRO A 101 4.61 9.33 10.34
N ALA A 102 4.44 8.63 11.46
CA ALA A 102 3.19 7.95 11.79
C ALA A 102 2.06 8.96 12.08
N ARG A 103 2.38 10.07 12.77
CA ARG A 103 1.43 11.17 13.05
C ARG A 103 1.01 11.88 11.77
N LEU A 104 1.96 12.21 10.89
CA LEU A 104 1.67 12.81 9.58
C LEU A 104 0.72 11.95 8.75
N TRP A 105 0.94 10.63 8.71
CA TRP A 105 0.02 9.73 8.06
C TRP A 105 -1.36 9.73 8.74
N LYS A 106 -1.42 9.37 10.02
CA LYS A 106 -2.68 9.13 10.75
C LYS A 106 -3.52 10.40 10.87
N ILE A 107 -2.93 11.49 11.36
CA ILE A 107 -3.62 12.75 11.66
C ILE A 107 -3.60 13.63 10.41
N GLY A 108 -2.44 13.87 9.82
CA GLY A 108 -2.31 14.78 8.69
C GLY A 108 -3.07 14.36 7.44
N THR A 109 -3.13 13.06 7.14
CA THR A 109 -3.58 12.55 5.83
C THR A 109 -4.79 11.62 5.93
N HIS A 110 -4.64 10.47 6.59
CA HIS A 110 -5.62 9.39 6.62
C HIS A 110 -6.96 9.84 7.22
N SER A 111 -6.94 10.61 8.32
CA SER A 111 -8.18 11.10 8.95
C SER A 111 -9.02 11.99 8.02
N CYS A 112 -8.37 12.81 7.18
CA CYS A 112 -9.03 13.65 6.18
C CYS A 112 -9.63 12.79 5.06
N ILE A 113 -8.86 11.83 4.53
CA ILE A 113 -9.32 10.91 3.49
C ILE A 113 -10.55 10.13 3.97
N GLU A 114 -10.54 9.62 5.20
CA GLU A 114 -11.67 8.87 5.75
C GLU A 114 -12.93 9.74 5.96
N LEU A 115 -12.76 10.99 6.39
CA LEU A 115 -13.87 11.95 6.49
C LEU A 115 -14.45 12.30 5.12
N LEU A 116 -13.60 12.49 4.11
CA LEU A 116 -14.05 12.70 2.74
C LEU A 116 -14.75 11.45 2.21
N ARG A 117 -14.20 10.26 2.46
CA ARG A 117 -14.79 8.98 2.05
C ARG A 117 -16.18 8.76 2.64
N SER A 118 -16.43 9.13 3.90
CA SER A 118 -17.77 9.03 4.51
C SER A 118 -18.78 10.06 3.96
N SER A 119 -18.31 11.06 3.21
CA SER A 119 -19.13 12.09 2.57
C SER A 119 -19.32 11.86 1.06
N LEU A 120 -19.06 10.65 0.58
CA LEU A 120 -19.33 10.29 -0.82
C LEU A 120 -20.84 10.15 -1.06
N PRO A 121 -21.34 10.50 -2.26
CA PRO A 121 -20.57 10.90 -3.46
C PRO A 121 -20.16 12.38 -3.51
N GLN A 122 -20.66 13.23 -2.62
CA GLN A 122 -20.53 14.69 -2.71
C GLN A 122 -19.07 15.18 -2.61
N SER A 123 -18.23 14.47 -1.85
CA SER A 123 -16.83 14.82 -1.62
C SER A 123 -15.85 14.34 -2.71
N LYS A 124 -16.32 13.65 -3.76
CA LYS A 124 -15.48 12.90 -4.70
C LYS A 124 -14.34 13.74 -5.30
N GLU A 125 -14.67 14.90 -5.87
CA GLU A 125 -13.68 15.79 -6.50
C GLU A 125 -12.65 16.34 -5.50
N CYS A 126 -13.12 16.75 -4.33
CA CYS A 126 -12.27 17.23 -3.24
C CYS A 126 -11.33 16.12 -2.71
N MET A 127 -11.85 14.89 -2.56
CA MET A 127 -11.08 13.71 -2.17
C MET A 127 -10.01 13.37 -3.20
N LEU A 128 -10.37 13.42 -4.48
CA LEU A 128 -9.45 13.19 -5.59
C LEU A 128 -8.29 14.20 -5.56
N ALA A 129 -8.60 15.49 -5.49
CA ALA A 129 -7.60 16.55 -5.41
C ALA A 129 -6.69 16.42 -4.18
N PHE A 130 -7.26 16.04 -3.02
CA PHE A 130 -6.49 15.80 -1.81
C PHE A 130 -5.54 14.61 -1.95
N ILE A 131 -6.00 13.47 -2.50
CA ILE A 131 -5.14 12.30 -2.72
C ILE A 131 -3.97 12.63 -3.65
N TYR A 132 -4.19 13.35 -4.75
CA TYR A 132 -3.11 13.75 -5.65
C TYR A 132 -2.11 14.70 -4.98
N SER A 133 -2.59 15.64 -4.16
CA SER A 133 -1.74 16.56 -3.40
C SER A 133 -0.90 15.79 -2.37
N ALA A 134 -1.53 14.91 -1.58
CA ALA A 134 -0.84 14.04 -0.64
C ALA A 134 0.19 13.15 -1.34
N TYR A 135 -0.16 12.49 -2.45
CA TYR A 135 0.75 11.61 -3.17
C TYR A 135 2.01 12.34 -3.64
N ARG A 136 1.88 13.58 -4.14
CA ARG A 136 3.04 14.42 -4.49
C ARG A 136 3.89 14.74 -3.25
N THR A 137 3.26 15.11 -2.14
CA THR A 137 3.96 15.42 -0.89
C THR A 137 4.72 14.21 -0.34
N PHE A 138 4.10 13.03 -0.27
CA PHE A 138 4.78 11.81 0.20
C PHE A 138 5.87 11.35 -0.76
N GLY A 139 5.68 11.58 -2.08
CA GLY A 139 6.72 11.35 -3.07
C GLY A 139 7.95 12.23 -2.84
N PHE A 140 7.71 13.52 -2.57
CA PHE A 140 8.75 14.46 -2.19
C PHE A 140 9.44 14.08 -0.88
N LEU A 141 8.69 13.80 0.18
CA LEU A 141 9.23 13.38 1.50
C LEU A 141 10.15 12.17 1.41
N ARG A 142 9.86 11.23 0.51
CA ARG A 142 10.72 10.06 0.26
C ARG A 142 12.11 10.45 -0.25
N GLU A 143 12.19 11.42 -1.14
CA GLU A 143 13.47 11.84 -1.74
C GLU A 143 14.34 12.62 -0.75
N ILE A 144 13.73 13.48 0.08
CA ILE A 144 14.48 14.34 1.02
C ILE A 144 14.67 13.72 2.40
N PHE A 145 13.82 12.78 2.83
CA PHE A 145 13.93 12.12 4.14
C PHE A 145 14.01 10.59 3.99
N PRO A 146 15.11 10.06 3.41
CA PRO A 146 15.24 8.64 3.09
C PRO A 146 15.26 7.73 4.33
N ALA A 147 15.61 8.27 5.51
CA ALA A 147 15.58 7.54 6.78
C ALA A 147 14.19 6.96 7.13
N PHE A 148 13.12 7.54 6.58
CA PHE A 148 11.74 7.07 6.74
C PHE A 148 11.17 6.47 5.44
N GLY A 149 12.04 6.13 4.48
CA GLY A 149 11.67 5.72 3.12
C GLY A 149 10.61 4.62 3.09
N ALA A 150 10.76 3.59 3.92
CA ALA A 150 9.80 2.50 3.98
C ALA A 150 8.40 2.95 4.44
N THR A 151 8.31 3.83 5.45
CA THR A 151 7.03 4.42 5.89
C THR A 151 6.39 5.24 4.77
N TRP A 152 7.18 6.02 4.04
CA TRP A 152 6.67 6.81 2.92
C TRP A 152 6.18 5.94 1.76
N MET A 153 6.89 4.86 1.44
CA MET A 153 6.47 3.91 0.41
C MET A 153 5.13 3.27 0.75
N GLU A 154 4.94 2.87 2.00
CA GLU A 154 3.66 2.34 2.43
C GLU A 154 2.53 3.37 2.30
N CYS A 155 2.75 4.61 2.74
CA CYS A 155 1.76 5.68 2.61
C CYS A 155 1.41 5.95 1.13
N LEU A 156 2.39 5.91 0.23
CA LEU A 156 2.18 6.03 -1.22
C LEU A 156 1.35 4.86 -1.79
N GLY A 157 1.59 3.65 -1.29
CA GLY A 157 0.78 2.47 -1.62
C GLY A 157 -0.67 2.62 -1.15
N ASP A 158 -0.88 3.11 0.07
CA ASP A 158 -2.21 3.36 0.63
C ASP A 158 -2.96 4.47 -0.15
N LEU A 159 -2.29 5.57 -0.48
CA LEU A 159 -2.86 6.65 -1.30
C LEU A 159 -3.26 6.15 -2.69
N ALA A 160 -2.41 5.35 -3.33
CA ALA A 160 -2.73 4.72 -4.61
C ALA A 160 -3.94 3.77 -4.49
N ARG A 161 -4.03 3.02 -3.39
CA ARG A 161 -5.19 2.15 -3.12
C ARG A 161 -6.48 2.95 -2.90
N TYR A 162 -6.43 4.10 -2.24
CA TYR A 162 -7.59 5.00 -2.13
C TYR A 162 -8.02 5.52 -3.50
N ARG A 163 -7.07 5.98 -4.33
CA ARG A 163 -7.35 6.46 -5.68
C ARG A 163 -7.94 5.37 -6.58
N MET A 164 -7.44 4.14 -6.48
CA MET A 164 -7.98 2.96 -7.17
C MET A 164 -9.43 2.69 -6.76
N ARG A 165 -9.75 2.78 -5.46
CA ARG A 165 -11.10 2.50 -4.95
C ARG A 165 -12.10 3.62 -5.25
N LEU A 166 -11.64 4.86 -5.35
CA LEU A 166 -12.47 6.02 -5.68
C LEU A 166 -12.92 6.01 -7.15
N GLU A 167 -12.17 5.32 -8.01
CA GLU A 167 -12.52 5.17 -9.42
C GLU A 167 -13.59 4.09 -9.63
N GLU A 168 -14.68 4.48 -10.29
CA GLU A 168 -15.85 3.62 -10.49
C GLU A 168 -16.12 3.35 -11.97
N LYS A 169 -15.72 4.28 -12.86
CA LYS A 169 -16.11 4.27 -14.27
C LYS A 169 -15.01 3.67 -15.15
N SER A 170 -13.76 4.03 -14.90
CA SER A 170 -12.62 3.60 -15.72
C SER A 170 -11.92 2.39 -15.10
N LEU A 171 -12.14 1.19 -15.67
CA LEU A 171 -11.40 -0.01 -15.28
C LEU A 171 -9.89 0.15 -15.50
N GLN A 172 -9.49 0.82 -16.59
CA GLN A 172 -8.08 1.09 -16.89
C GLN A 172 -7.40 1.93 -15.81
N GLU A 173 -8.07 2.99 -15.33
CA GLU A 173 -7.53 3.80 -14.24
C GLU A 173 -7.47 3.02 -12.93
N ARG A 174 -8.48 2.20 -12.62
CA ARG A 174 -8.44 1.31 -11.46
C ARG A 174 -7.24 0.36 -11.53
N ASP A 175 -7.04 -0.30 -12.65
CA ASP A 175 -5.91 -1.23 -12.84
C ASP A 175 -4.57 -0.50 -12.73
N THR A 176 -4.46 0.70 -13.32
CA THR A 176 -3.26 1.54 -13.23
C THR A 176 -2.91 1.87 -11.79
N TRP A 177 -3.88 2.38 -11.01
CA TRP A 177 -3.64 2.72 -9.61
C TRP A 177 -3.45 1.48 -8.71
N GLY A 178 -4.04 0.35 -9.09
CA GLY A 178 -3.78 -0.94 -8.47
C GLY A 178 -2.33 -1.39 -8.64
N GLU A 179 -1.76 -1.26 -9.84
CA GLU A 179 -0.35 -1.56 -10.09
C GLU A 179 0.60 -0.55 -9.42
N VAL A 180 0.23 0.73 -9.36
CA VAL A 180 0.98 1.74 -8.58
C VAL A 180 1.01 1.37 -7.09
N ALA A 181 -0.12 0.92 -6.52
CA ALA A 181 -0.16 0.48 -5.13
C ALA A 181 0.71 -0.78 -4.92
N LYS A 182 0.62 -1.78 -5.80
CA LYS A 182 1.48 -2.98 -5.74
C LYS A 182 2.96 -2.64 -5.87
N PHE A 183 3.33 -1.72 -6.75
CA PHE A 183 4.71 -1.26 -6.91
C PHE A 183 5.28 -0.76 -5.58
N TRP A 184 4.55 0.13 -4.90
CA TRP A 184 5.00 0.68 -3.63
C TRP A 184 5.07 -0.35 -2.51
N TYR A 185 4.06 -1.20 -2.36
CA TYR A 185 4.09 -2.25 -1.34
C TYR A 185 5.17 -3.29 -1.62
N ARG A 186 5.44 -3.64 -2.89
CA ARG A 186 6.55 -4.54 -3.27
C ARG A 186 7.88 -3.91 -2.85
N LYS A 187 8.12 -2.65 -3.23
CA LYS A 187 9.34 -1.94 -2.88
C LYS A 187 9.53 -1.85 -1.36
N GLY A 188 8.48 -1.44 -0.63
CA GLY A 188 8.51 -1.42 0.83
C GLY A 188 8.75 -2.80 1.47
N SER A 189 8.20 -3.88 0.88
CA SER A 189 8.40 -5.24 1.41
C SER A 189 9.83 -5.77 1.21
N VAL A 190 10.55 -5.25 0.22
CA VAL A 190 11.98 -5.54 0.03
C VAL A 190 12.80 -4.80 1.09
N ASP A 191 12.46 -3.54 1.37
CA ASP A 191 13.14 -2.72 2.38
C ASP A 191 12.84 -3.16 3.83
N GLN A 192 11.65 -3.70 4.07
CA GLN A 192 11.19 -4.17 5.38
C GLN A 192 10.67 -5.62 5.32
N PRO A 193 11.55 -6.62 5.06
CA PRO A 193 11.12 -8.02 4.89
C PRO A 193 10.57 -8.64 6.18
N ARG A 194 10.87 -8.02 7.34
CA ARG A 194 10.41 -8.46 8.66
C ARG A 194 8.93 -8.16 8.92
N VAL A 195 8.34 -7.21 8.18
CA VAL A 195 6.98 -6.70 8.42
C VAL A 195 5.97 -7.43 7.54
N GLY A 196 5.06 -8.20 8.14
CA GLY A 196 4.05 -8.96 7.42
C GLY A 196 3.00 -8.10 6.72
N ARG A 197 2.70 -6.91 7.28
CA ARG A 197 1.59 -6.05 6.84
C ARG A 197 1.65 -5.62 5.37
N LEU A 198 2.83 -5.40 4.82
CA LEU A 198 2.97 -5.06 3.38
C LEU A 198 2.62 -6.26 2.49
N SER A 199 2.99 -7.47 2.92
CA SER A 199 2.59 -8.71 2.22
C SER A 199 1.07 -8.89 2.27
N HIS A 200 0.42 -8.57 3.39
CA HIS A 200 -1.04 -8.55 3.47
C HIS A 200 -1.68 -7.58 2.46
N HIS A 201 -1.16 -6.34 2.34
CA HIS A 201 -1.69 -5.38 1.38
C HIS A 201 -1.51 -5.86 -0.08
N LEU A 202 -0.37 -6.48 -0.40
CA LEU A 202 -0.16 -7.11 -1.70
C LEU A 202 -1.15 -8.25 -1.95
N ALA A 203 -1.43 -9.08 -0.94
CA ALA A 203 -2.41 -10.15 -1.05
C ALA A 203 -3.79 -9.59 -1.44
N VAL A 204 -4.28 -8.56 -0.74
CA VAL A 204 -5.58 -7.93 -1.05
C VAL A 204 -5.65 -7.41 -2.50
N LEU A 205 -4.55 -6.90 -3.04
CA LEU A 205 -4.47 -6.39 -4.41
C LEU A 205 -4.26 -7.47 -5.47
N SER A 206 -3.99 -8.72 -5.08
CA SER A 206 -3.68 -9.82 -6.02
C SER A 206 -4.93 -10.49 -6.59
N ARG A 207 -6.13 -10.02 -6.25
CA ARG A 207 -7.38 -10.51 -6.84
C ARG A 207 -7.36 -10.40 -8.39
N PRO A 208 -7.88 -11.39 -9.11
CA PRO A 208 -8.53 -12.63 -8.63
C PRO A 208 -7.56 -13.82 -8.42
N ARG A 209 -6.23 -13.63 -8.41
CA ARG A 209 -5.24 -14.72 -8.37
C ARG A 209 -5.18 -15.39 -7.00
N LEU A 210 -5.91 -16.49 -6.85
CA LEU A 210 -6.15 -17.15 -5.57
C LEU A 210 -4.88 -17.63 -4.88
N LEU A 211 -4.00 -18.35 -5.58
CA LEU A 211 -2.74 -18.83 -5.01
C LEU A 211 -1.80 -17.69 -4.59
N GLU A 212 -1.72 -16.62 -5.38
CA GLU A 212 -0.90 -15.44 -5.04
C GLU A 212 -1.42 -14.78 -3.75
N GLN A 213 -2.75 -14.66 -3.60
CA GLN A 213 -3.37 -14.15 -2.37
C GLN A 213 -3.01 -15.01 -1.16
N ILE A 214 -3.16 -16.34 -1.26
CA ILE A 214 -2.85 -17.26 -0.16
C ILE A 214 -1.37 -17.20 0.22
N PHE A 215 -0.48 -17.27 -0.77
CA PHE A 215 0.96 -17.19 -0.55
C PHE A 215 1.34 -15.89 0.20
N LEU A 216 0.82 -14.74 -0.25
CA LEU A 216 1.14 -13.45 0.35
C LEU A 216 0.54 -13.29 1.75
N HIS A 217 -0.66 -13.84 2.00
CA HIS A 217 -1.22 -13.88 3.35
C HIS A 217 -0.44 -14.81 4.29
N ALA A 218 0.00 -15.98 3.81
CA ALA A 218 0.86 -16.88 4.58
C ALA A 218 2.21 -16.22 4.90
N LYS A 219 2.82 -15.54 3.92
CA LYS A 219 4.03 -14.71 4.14
C LYS A 219 3.79 -13.65 5.22
N SER A 220 2.65 -12.96 5.15
CA SER A 220 2.27 -11.95 6.14
C SER A 220 2.14 -12.51 7.59
N LEU A 221 1.72 -13.77 7.74
CA LEU A 221 1.59 -14.44 9.03
C LEU A 221 2.91 -15.03 9.56
N THR A 222 3.88 -15.28 8.69
CA THR A 222 5.14 -15.97 9.00
C THR A 222 6.34 -15.03 9.08
N CYS A 223 6.16 -13.74 8.76
CA CYS A 223 7.13 -12.69 9.03
C CYS A 223 7.40 -12.53 10.53
N ILE A 224 8.56 -11.97 10.89
CA ILE A 224 8.97 -11.75 12.30
C ILE A 224 8.00 -10.81 13.02
N GLU A 225 7.48 -9.80 12.32
CA GLU A 225 6.39 -8.94 12.79
C GLU A 225 5.12 -9.33 12.02
N PRO A 226 4.38 -10.35 12.48
CA PRO A 226 3.25 -10.90 11.76
C PRO A 226 2.06 -9.93 11.76
N PHE A 227 1.29 -9.91 10.67
CA PHE A 227 0.03 -9.16 10.60
C PHE A 227 -1.16 -10.12 10.72
N LEU A 228 -1.60 -10.32 11.96
CA LEU A 228 -2.55 -11.36 12.37
C LEU A 228 -3.92 -11.28 11.67
N GLN A 229 -4.34 -10.08 11.23
CA GLN A 229 -5.58 -9.91 10.45
C GLN A 229 -5.56 -10.66 9.12
N SER A 230 -4.38 -11.10 8.65
CA SER A 230 -4.26 -11.97 7.48
C SER A 230 -4.93 -13.33 7.68
N ARG A 231 -5.03 -13.81 8.92
CA ARG A 231 -5.72 -15.07 9.24
C ARG A 231 -7.19 -15.02 8.83
N GLU A 232 -7.89 -13.95 9.21
CA GLU A 232 -9.30 -13.74 8.83
C GLU A 232 -9.47 -13.59 7.32
N SER A 233 -8.49 -12.98 6.65
CA SER A 233 -8.49 -12.88 5.18
C SER A 233 -8.37 -14.25 4.51
N VAL A 234 -7.49 -15.13 4.99
CA VAL A 234 -7.36 -16.51 4.49
C VAL A 234 -8.63 -17.29 4.74
N LEU A 235 -9.22 -17.20 5.95
CA LEU A 235 -10.48 -17.87 6.28
C LEU A 235 -11.61 -17.45 5.33
N THR A 236 -11.76 -16.15 5.10
CA THR A 236 -12.77 -15.60 4.17
C THR A 236 -12.53 -16.08 2.74
N LEU A 237 -11.27 -16.05 2.28
CA LEU A 237 -10.90 -16.52 0.94
C LEU A 237 -11.25 -18.00 0.72
N CYS A 238 -11.00 -18.84 1.73
CA CYS A 238 -11.24 -20.27 1.61
C CYS A 238 -12.70 -20.69 1.86
N GLN A 239 -13.53 -19.80 2.43
CA GLN A 239 -14.98 -20.00 2.57
C GLN A 239 -15.75 -19.66 1.28
N THR A 240 -15.19 -18.79 0.44
CA THR A 240 -15.88 -18.31 -0.76
C THR A 240 -16.00 -19.47 -1.74
N ASP A 241 -17.23 -19.87 -2.10
CA ASP A 241 -17.45 -20.88 -3.14
C ASP A 241 -16.87 -20.34 -4.45
N PRO A 242 -15.83 -20.97 -5.03
CA PRO A 242 -15.22 -20.50 -6.25
C PRO A 242 -16.22 -20.36 -7.40
N SER A 243 -17.32 -21.12 -7.39
CA SER A 243 -18.38 -21.07 -8.40
C SER A 243 -19.30 -19.83 -8.31
N SER A 244 -19.27 -19.09 -7.20
CA SER A 244 -20.07 -17.87 -7.00
C SER A 244 -19.46 -16.60 -7.63
N CYS A 245 -18.22 -16.68 -8.13
CA CYS A 245 -17.53 -15.53 -8.72
C CYS A 245 -17.75 -15.48 -10.23
N SER A 246 -18.18 -14.34 -10.79
CA SER A 246 -18.40 -14.18 -12.25
C SER A 246 -17.12 -14.34 -13.12
N ARG A 247 -15.94 -14.47 -12.48
CA ARG A 247 -14.64 -14.79 -13.10
C ARG A 247 -14.11 -16.18 -12.71
N ALA A 248 -14.98 -17.07 -12.21
CA ALA A 248 -14.65 -18.43 -11.74
C ALA A 248 -14.05 -19.36 -12.81
N SER A 249 -14.21 -19.03 -14.09
CA SER A 249 -13.76 -19.87 -15.21
C SER A 249 -12.24 -20.11 -15.24
N ASP A 250 -11.45 -19.29 -14.54
CA ASP A 250 -9.99 -19.31 -14.61
C ASP A 250 -9.31 -20.01 -13.42
N ILE A 251 -10.07 -20.41 -12.38
CA ILE A 251 -9.50 -21.05 -11.19
C ILE A 251 -9.49 -22.56 -11.40
N SER A 252 -8.31 -23.18 -11.31
CA SER A 252 -8.19 -24.61 -11.54
C SER A 252 -8.81 -25.43 -10.40
N ALA A 253 -9.30 -26.63 -10.71
CA ALA A 253 -9.87 -27.53 -9.71
C ALA A 253 -8.86 -27.90 -8.61
N VAL A 254 -7.55 -27.92 -8.92
CA VAL A 254 -6.50 -28.16 -7.92
C VAL A 254 -6.38 -26.99 -6.95
N ASP A 255 -6.43 -25.74 -7.42
CA ASP A 255 -6.38 -24.54 -6.56
C ASP A 255 -7.58 -24.47 -5.62
N ILE A 256 -8.77 -24.83 -6.12
CA ILE A 256 -9.99 -24.92 -5.31
C ILE A 256 -9.82 -25.96 -4.19
N SER A 257 -9.38 -27.16 -4.54
CA SER A 257 -9.16 -28.23 -3.55
C SER A 257 -8.08 -27.87 -2.53
N PHE A 258 -7.03 -27.15 -2.95
CA PHE A 258 -6.00 -26.62 -2.05
C PHE A 258 -6.59 -25.65 -1.02
N CYS A 259 -7.40 -24.69 -1.45
CA CYS A 259 -8.05 -23.74 -0.54
C CYS A 259 -8.97 -24.44 0.46
N GLN A 260 -9.73 -25.43 0.01
CA GLN A 260 -10.60 -26.22 0.88
C GLN A 260 -9.77 -26.96 1.95
N ALA A 261 -8.69 -27.64 1.56
CA ALA A 261 -7.81 -28.31 2.52
C ALA A 261 -7.16 -27.31 3.51
N LEU A 262 -6.74 -26.14 3.02
CA LEU A 262 -6.15 -25.08 3.83
C LEU A 262 -7.16 -24.50 4.85
N HIS A 263 -8.44 -24.38 4.49
CA HIS A 263 -9.49 -23.89 5.39
C HIS A 263 -9.59 -24.70 6.68
N PHE A 264 -9.63 -26.03 6.55
CA PHE A 264 -9.75 -26.93 7.70
C PHE A 264 -8.50 -26.91 8.58
N THR A 265 -7.33 -26.72 7.96
CA THR A 265 -6.07 -26.50 8.68
C THR A 265 -6.12 -25.22 9.52
N PHE A 266 -6.56 -24.10 8.94
CA PHE A 266 -6.63 -22.82 9.65
C PHE A 266 -7.67 -22.80 10.80
N ARG A 267 -8.62 -23.73 10.82
CA ARG A 267 -9.64 -23.87 11.86
C ARG A 267 -9.26 -24.84 12.98
N ASP A 268 -8.04 -25.38 12.96
CA ASP A 268 -7.58 -26.43 13.88
C ASP A 268 -8.49 -27.67 13.88
N TRP A 269 -9.13 -27.97 12.73
CA TRP A 269 -10.04 -29.12 12.56
C TRP A 269 -9.35 -30.35 11.95
N HIS A 270 -8.03 -30.45 12.17
CA HIS A 270 -7.12 -31.43 11.57
C HIS A 270 -7.47 -32.90 11.83
N GLY A 271 -8.39 -33.20 12.75
CA GLY A 271 -8.81 -34.57 13.09
C GLY A 271 -10.19 -34.97 12.61
N SER A 272 -10.95 -34.08 11.95
CA SER A 272 -12.30 -34.44 11.48
C SER A 272 -12.25 -35.27 10.20
N GLU A 273 -13.18 -36.21 10.04
CA GLU A 273 -13.34 -37.02 8.82
C GLU A 273 -13.49 -36.12 7.57
N VAL A 274 -14.18 -34.98 7.73
CA VAL A 274 -14.36 -33.98 6.67
C VAL A 274 -13.02 -33.34 6.27
N ALA A 275 -12.15 -32.99 7.23
CA ALA A 275 -10.84 -32.43 6.93
C ALA A 275 -9.96 -33.43 6.17
N TRP A 276 -9.94 -34.70 6.61
CA TRP A 276 -9.24 -35.79 5.92
C TRP A 276 -9.72 -35.94 4.47
N ALA A 277 -11.04 -36.02 4.26
CA ALA A 277 -11.61 -36.14 2.92
C ALA A 277 -11.20 -34.97 2.00
N LYS A 278 -11.11 -33.73 2.52
CA LYS A 278 -10.65 -32.57 1.75
C LYS A 278 -9.15 -32.61 1.44
N MET A 279 -8.33 -33.08 2.37
CA MET A 279 -6.89 -33.27 2.14
C MET A 279 -6.64 -34.35 1.07
N THR A 280 -7.29 -35.51 1.18
CA THR A 280 -7.20 -36.58 0.17
C THR A 280 -7.65 -36.11 -1.20
N LEU A 281 -8.77 -35.39 -1.29
CA LEU A 281 -9.23 -34.81 -2.55
C LEU A 281 -8.20 -33.85 -3.16
N PHE A 282 -7.54 -33.02 -2.35
CA PHE A 282 -6.46 -32.15 -2.83
C PHE A 282 -5.28 -32.96 -3.38
N GLU A 283 -4.83 -34.00 -2.68
CA GLU A 283 -3.73 -34.87 -3.12
C GLU A 283 -4.03 -35.55 -4.47
N GLU A 284 -5.26 -36.04 -4.66
CA GLU A 284 -5.72 -36.62 -5.93
C GLU A 284 -5.68 -35.60 -7.07
N LYS A 285 -6.24 -34.41 -6.84
CA LYS A 285 -6.27 -33.33 -7.84
C LYS A 285 -4.87 -32.83 -8.17
N LEU A 286 -4.00 -32.71 -7.17
CA LEU A 286 -2.61 -32.32 -7.35
C LEU A 286 -1.84 -33.36 -8.18
N SER A 287 -2.00 -34.64 -7.87
CA SER A 287 -1.37 -35.74 -8.61
C SER A 287 -1.79 -35.74 -10.08
N ALA A 288 -3.10 -35.62 -10.35
CA ALA A 288 -3.63 -35.52 -11.71
C ALA A 288 -3.07 -34.28 -12.45
N TYR A 289 -2.99 -33.14 -11.77
CA TYR A 289 -2.44 -31.90 -12.33
C TYR A 289 -0.95 -32.04 -12.68
N LEU A 290 -0.15 -32.65 -11.80
CA LEU A 290 1.28 -32.89 -12.03
C LEU A 290 1.51 -33.82 -13.22
N GLU A 291 0.69 -34.86 -13.40
CA GLU A 291 0.79 -35.74 -14.57
C GLU A 291 0.47 -35.02 -15.89
N ILE A 292 -0.53 -34.12 -15.90
CA ILE A 292 -0.82 -33.27 -17.05
C ILE A 292 0.36 -32.35 -17.36
N LEU A 293 0.96 -31.72 -16.34
CA LEU A 293 2.14 -30.87 -16.51
C LEU A 293 3.33 -31.65 -17.08
N LYS A 294 3.66 -32.83 -16.53
CA LYS A 294 4.73 -33.71 -17.05
C LYS A 294 4.53 -34.02 -18.53
N LYS A 295 3.32 -34.39 -18.94
CA LYS A 295 2.98 -34.63 -20.36
C LYS A 295 3.18 -33.38 -21.22
N LYS A 296 2.75 -32.21 -20.74
CA LYS A 296 2.91 -30.92 -21.44
C LYS A 296 4.38 -30.53 -21.61
N HIS A 297 5.19 -30.67 -20.57
CA HIS A 297 6.64 -30.40 -20.62
C HIS A 297 7.35 -31.36 -21.56
N ARG A 298 7.03 -32.67 -21.50
CA ARG A 298 7.56 -33.66 -22.44
C ARG A 298 7.21 -33.32 -23.89
N ARG A 299 5.97 -32.90 -24.15
CA ARG A 299 5.53 -32.47 -25.49
C ARG A 299 6.29 -31.22 -25.96
N ARG A 300 6.49 -30.22 -25.11
CA ARG A 300 7.28 -29.02 -25.43
C ARG A 300 8.75 -29.37 -25.71
N ALA A 301 9.35 -30.26 -24.91
CA ALA A 301 10.71 -30.73 -25.13
C ALA A 301 10.87 -31.45 -26.48
N LEU A 302 9.90 -32.28 -26.88
CA LEU A 302 9.89 -32.93 -28.20
C LEU A 302 9.79 -31.92 -29.36
N ILE A 303 8.95 -30.90 -29.22
CA ILE A 303 8.83 -29.80 -30.21
C ILE A 303 10.14 -29.03 -30.33
N MET A 304 10.76 -28.65 -29.19
CA MET A 304 12.04 -27.94 -29.15
C MET A 304 13.20 -28.78 -29.73
N ALA A 305 13.14 -30.11 -29.57
CA ALA A 305 14.13 -31.04 -30.11
C ALA A 305 13.92 -31.36 -31.60
N GLY A 306 13.04 -30.65 -32.33
CA GLY A 306 12.80 -30.83 -33.76
C GLY A 306 12.07 -32.12 -34.14
N LYS A 307 11.60 -32.91 -33.15
CA LYS A 307 10.86 -34.15 -33.41
C LYS A 307 9.39 -33.80 -33.66
N ARG A 308 8.97 -33.77 -34.94
CA ARG A 308 7.54 -33.67 -35.31
C ARG A 308 6.76 -34.81 -34.65
N HIS A 309 5.60 -34.48 -34.07
CA HIS A 309 4.69 -35.45 -33.47
C HIS A 309 4.22 -36.47 -34.53
N PRO A 310 4.12 -37.77 -34.23
CA PRO A 310 3.78 -38.82 -35.21
C PRO A 310 2.35 -38.75 -35.80
N HIS A 311 1.57 -37.71 -35.48
CA HIS A 311 0.21 -37.51 -35.99
C HIS A 311 -0.05 -36.09 -36.52
N CYS A 312 1.00 -35.29 -36.75
CA CYS A 312 0.84 -33.98 -37.36
C CYS A 312 0.98 -34.09 -38.88
N HIS A 313 -0.10 -34.49 -39.56
CA HIS A 313 -0.24 -34.28 -41.00
C HIS A 313 -0.53 -32.80 -41.27
N TYR A 314 0.47 -31.92 -41.08
CA TYR A 314 0.48 -30.68 -41.85
C TYR A 314 0.89 -31.06 -43.27
N LYS A 315 -0.09 -31.07 -44.18
CA LYS A 315 0.19 -30.99 -45.61
C LYS A 315 1.09 -29.78 -45.82
N HIS A 316 2.29 -30.03 -46.32
CA HIS A 316 3.05 -29.01 -47.03
C HIS A 316 2.20 -28.56 -48.24
N CYS A 317 1.53 -27.41 -48.13
CA CYS A 317 1.69 -26.42 -49.20
C CYS A 317 3.08 -25.82 -48.94
N GLY A 318 4.10 -26.14 -49.73
CA GLY A 318 4.13 -25.83 -51.14
C GLY A 318 4.70 -24.43 -51.25
N THR A 319 6.02 -24.34 -51.25
CA THR A 319 6.81 -23.15 -51.59
C THR A 319 6.33 -22.58 -52.93
N LEU A 320 5.95 -21.31 -52.92
CA LEU A 320 6.58 -20.23 -53.69
C LEU A 320 6.39 -18.92 -52.92
#